data_AF-A0A8C6RG92-F1
#
_entry.id   AF-A0A8C6RG92-F1
#
_cell.length_a   1.000
_cell.length_b   1.000
_cell.length_c   1.000
_cell.angle_alpha   90.00
_cell.angle_beta   90.00
_cell.angle_gamma   90.00
#
_symmetry.space_group_name_H-M   'P 1'
#
loop_
_entity.id
_entity.type
_entity.pdbx_description
1 polymer ?
#
loop_
_entity_poly.entity_id
_entity_poly.type
_entity_poly.pdbx_seq_one_letter_code
_entity_poly.pdbx_strand_id
1 'polypeptide(L)'
;IAKDILDQKIHEVSSDDDKDAFYVTDLGDILKKHLRWLKSLPRVTPFYAVKCNDSRAIVNTLAAIGMGFDSASKTEIQLVQSLRVPPERIIYSNPCEQMMTFDTHLKAKLVWGIATDDSKAVCCLSVKFGATLKTSTLLLEWAKGVNIDVIGVSFHMGSGCTAPETFVQAVSDTRCVFDMGAEVGFSMYLLDIGGGFSGSEDRKLKFEEITSVINPALDKYFPSDSGVRIIAEPTFMLAVNIIAKKLILKEQTSSDDEDELNEQTFMYYVNDRVYGSFNCILYNHAHVKPLLQKRPKPVEKYYSSSIWGTACDGLEWIVECCNLSEMHVGDWILFENMGAHMVAAASTFKGFQRPTIYYVMSQPMWQLMKQIQNHDFPPKVEEQDVSTLPTSCVQEGGMDHHPAACASDSINV
;
A
#
# COMPACT_ATOMS: atom_id res chain seq x y z
N ILE A 1 18.91 -1.33 -8.33
CA ILE A 1 19.41 -1.60 -6.96
C ILE A 1 18.73 -2.82 -6.36
N ALA A 2 17.43 -2.82 -6.06
CA ALA A 2 16.79 -3.99 -5.44
C ALA A 2 16.93 -5.29 -6.25
N LYS A 3 16.70 -5.26 -7.56
CA LYS A 3 16.93 -6.41 -8.46
C LYS A 3 18.41 -6.82 -8.53
N ASP A 4 19.32 -5.87 -8.56
CA ASP A 4 20.76 -6.16 -8.60
C ASP A 4 21.24 -6.82 -7.29
N ILE A 5 20.74 -6.35 -6.14
CA ILE A 5 21.04 -6.95 -4.83
C ILE A 5 20.40 -8.33 -4.69
N LEU A 6 19.20 -8.51 -5.24
CA LEU A 6 18.55 -9.80 -5.32
C LEU A 6 19.42 -10.80 -6.09
N ASP A 7 19.85 -10.44 -7.30
CA ASP A 7 20.73 -11.30 -8.11
C ASP A 7 22.06 -11.57 -7.40
N GLN A 8 22.67 -10.54 -6.79
CA GLN A 8 23.88 -10.71 -5.99
C GLN A 8 23.67 -11.71 -4.83
N LYS A 9 22.57 -11.58 -4.07
CA LYS A 9 22.26 -12.47 -2.95
C LYS A 9 22.03 -13.90 -3.41
N ILE A 10 21.33 -14.09 -4.52
CA ILE A 10 21.14 -15.40 -5.14
C ILE A 10 22.48 -16.03 -5.53
N HIS A 11 23.40 -15.23 -6.09
CA HIS A 11 24.75 -15.71 -6.42
C HIS A 11 25.57 -16.08 -5.17
N GLU A 12 25.47 -15.31 -4.08
CA GLU A 12 26.16 -15.59 -2.81
C GLU A 12 25.69 -16.91 -2.19
N VAL A 13 24.39 -17.19 -2.18
CA VAL A 13 23.83 -18.45 -1.62
C VAL A 13 23.87 -19.62 -2.60
N SER A 14 24.24 -19.40 -3.87
CA SER A 14 24.33 -20.48 -4.87
C SER A 14 25.42 -21.51 -4.53
N SER A 15 26.46 -21.08 -3.81
CA SER A 15 27.57 -21.92 -3.33
C SER A 15 27.36 -22.50 -1.92
N ASP A 16 26.28 -22.11 -1.24
CA ASP A 16 25.94 -22.60 0.09
C ASP A 16 24.91 -23.74 -0.03
N ASP A 17 24.91 -24.64 0.97
CA ASP A 17 23.91 -25.71 1.08
C ASP A 17 22.58 -25.16 1.61
N ASP A 18 22.61 -24.01 2.31
CA ASP A 18 21.43 -23.34 2.86
C ASP A 18 20.85 -22.31 1.87
N LYS A 19 19.80 -22.72 1.14
CA LYS A 19 19.12 -21.91 0.10
C LYS A 19 17.75 -21.43 0.55
N ASP A 20 17.63 -21.05 1.82
CA ASP A 20 16.39 -20.54 2.41
C ASP A 20 15.78 -19.36 1.62
N ALA A 21 14.45 -19.32 1.59
CA ALA A 21 13.70 -18.22 0.97
C ALA A 21 14.04 -16.88 1.66
N PHE A 22 14.04 -15.80 0.88
CA PHE A 22 14.31 -14.47 1.42
C PHE A 22 13.60 -13.35 0.65
N TYR A 23 13.45 -12.22 1.34
CA TYR A 23 12.92 -10.99 0.78
C TYR A 23 14.03 -9.99 0.51
N VAL A 24 13.86 -9.20 -0.56
CA VAL A 24 14.60 -7.94 -0.75
C VAL A 24 13.58 -6.80 -0.74
N THR A 25 13.74 -5.87 0.20
CA THR A 25 12.82 -4.74 0.40
C THR A 25 13.54 -3.43 0.09
N ASP A 26 13.07 -2.72 -0.93
CA ASP A 26 13.56 -1.38 -1.28
C ASP A 26 12.85 -0.32 -0.44
N LEU A 27 13.49 0.15 0.62
CA LEU A 27 12.95 1.24 1.44
C LEU A 27 12.88 2.57 0.65
N GLY A 28 13.65 2.72 -0.43
CA GLY A 28 13.55 3.88 -1.32
C GLY A 28 12.24 3.91 -2.12
N ASP A 29 11.61 2.77 -2.36
CA ASP A 29 10.29 2.70 -3.00
C ASP A 29 9.18 3.29 -2.10
N ILE A 30 9.31 3.13 -0.78
CA ILE A 30 8.42 3.76 0.20
C ILE A 30 8.45 5.29 0.05
N LEU A 31 9.63 5.88 -0.09
CA LEU A 31 9.77 7.33 -0.29
C LEU A 31 9.13 7.79 -1.60
N LYS A 32 9.31 7.04 -2.70
CA LYS A 32 8.68 7.35 -3.99
C LYS A 32 7.16 7.34 -3.87
N LYS A 33 6.60 6.35 -3.18
CA LYS A 33 5.16 6.27 -2.91
C LYS A 33 4.66 7.41 -2.05
N HIS A 34 5.41 7.79 -1.03
CA HIS A 34 5.08 8.95 -0.20
C HIS A 34 5.04 10.24 -1.02
N LEU A 35 6.04 10.50 -1.86
CA LEU A 35 6.04 11.68 -2.75
C LEU A 35 4.90 11.64 -3.77
N ARG A 36 4.62 10.47 -4.35
CA ARG A 36 3.48 10.26 -5.26
C ARG A 36 2.16 10.57 -4.56
N TRP A 37 2.00 10.10 -3.32
CA TRP A 37 0.83 10.38 -2.50
C TRP A 37 0.60 11.88 -2.31
N LEU A 38 1.63 12.60 -1.83
CA LEU A 38 1.55 14.04 -1.59
C LEU A 38 1.19 14.82 -2.87
N LYS A 39 1.65 14.35 -4.03
CA LYS A 39 1.32 14.96 -5.32
C LYS A 39 -0.12 14.68 -5.75
N SER A 40 -0.59 13.43 -5.61
CA SER A 40 -1.90 13.02 -6.12
C SER A 40 -3.05 13.35 -5.17
N LEU A 41 -2.78 13.43 -3.87
CA LEU A 41 -3.75 13.78 -2.82
C LEU A 41 -3.13 14.84 -1.89
N PRO A 42 -2.98 16.10 -2.34
CA PRO A 42 -2.26 17.14 -1.58
C PRO A 42 -2.98 17.58 -0.31
N ARG A 43 -4.31 17.44 -0.26
CA ARG A 43 -5.15 17.83 0.88
C ARG A 43 -5.20 16.78 1.99
N VAL A 44 -4.38 15.74 1.86
CA VAL A 44 -4.64 14.45 2.47
C VAL A 44 -3.39 13.92 3.16
N THR A 45 -3.39 13.97 4.49
CA THR A 45 -2.25 13.50 5.28
C THR A 45 -2.26 11.98 5.44
N PRO A 46 -1.22 11.24 5.00
CA PRO A 46 -1.15 9.78 5.05
C PRO A 46 -0.91 9.22 6.47
N PHE A 47 -1.68 8.19 6.83
CA PHE A 47 -1.51 7.33 8.00
C PHE A 47 -1.20 5.91 7.54
N TYR A 48 -0.20 5.26 8.09
CA TYR A 48 0.17 3.91 7.69
C TYR A 48 -0.56 2.86 8.50
N ALA A 49 -1.28 1.94 7.85
CA ALA A 49 -1.90 0.80 8.52
C ALA A 49 -0.83 -0.23 8.93
N VAL A 50 -0.44 -0.24 10.22
CA VAL A 50 0.68 -1.06 10.74
C VAL A 50 0.43 -2.55 10.51
N LYS A 51 -0.82 -3.01 10.63
CA LYS A 51 -1.27 -4.38 10.34
C LYS A 51 -0.93 -4.89 8.93
N CYS A 52 -0.67 -3.99 7.98
CA CYS A 52 -0.29 -4.35 6.61
C CYS A 52 1.10 -4.97 6.57
N ASN A 53 2.06 -4.34 7.26
CA ASN A 53 3.41 -4.86 7.49
C ASN A 53 4.04 -4.15 8.70
N ASP A 54 4.17 -4.87 9.79
CA ASP A 54 4.65 -4.38 11.08
C ASP A 54 6.18 -4.44 11.22
N SER A 55 6.92 -4.63 10.11
CA SER A 55 8.38 -4.60 10.16
C SER A 55 8.88 -3.27 10.72
N ARG A 56 9.72 -3.37 11.76
CA ARG A 56 10.33 -2.21 12.41
C ARG A 56 11.10 -1.32 11.45
N ALA A 57 11.79 -1.87 10.45
CA ALA A 57 12.54 -1.08 9.47
C ALA A 57 11.63 -0.18 8.64
N ILE A 58 10.42 -0.66 8.34
CA ILE A 58 9.41 0.04 7.55
C ILE A 58 8.74 1.10 8.38
N VAL A 59 8.24 0.74 9.56
CA VAL A 59 7.62 1.69 10.50
C VAL A 59 8.62 2.81 10.84
N ASN A 60 9.91 2.50 11.04
CA ASN A 60 10.94 3.50 11.28
C ASN A 60 11.18 4.42 10.06
N THR A 61 11.21 3.88 8.85
CA THR A 61 11.36 4.67 7.62
C THR A 61 10.18 5.63 7.43
N LEU A 62 8.95 5.14 7.62
CA LEU A 62 7.73 5.93 7.54
C LEU A 62 7.66 7.01 8.64
N ALA A 63 8.12 6.67 9.85
CA ALA A 63 8.19 7.60 10.96
C ALA A 63 9.15 8.77 10.66
N ALA A 64 10.32 8.45 10.09
CA ALA A 64 11.35 9.42 9.73
C ALA A 64 10.89 10.43 8.66
N ILE A 65 9.97 10.05 7.77
CA ILE A 65 9.40 10.93 6.74
C ILE A 65 8.09 11.62 7.17
N GLY A 66 7.74 11.59 8.45
CA GLY A 66 6.60 12.36 8.97
C GLY A 66 5.23 11.67 8.87
N MET A 67 5.15 10.40 8.47
CA MET A 67 3.86 9.71 8.29
C MET A 67 3.12 9.43 9.61
N GLY A 68 1.80 9.49 9.60
CA GLY A 68 1.00 8.98 10.72
C GLY A 68 0.91 7.46 10.72
N PHE A 69 0.27 6.89 11.74
CA PHE A 69 0.09 5.44 11.90
C PHE A 69 -1.33 5.10 12.34
N ASP A 70 -1.97 4.22 11.59
CA ASP A 70 -3.19 3.52 11.99
C ASP A 70 -2.80 2.21 12.67
N SER A 71 -3.15 2.09 13.96
CA SER A 71 -2.89 0.92 14.79
C SER A 71 -4.20 0.23 15.19
N ALA A 72 -4.23 -1.09 15.13
CA ALA A 72 -5.36 -1.93 15.48
C ALA A 72 -5.18 -2.67 16.83
N SER A 73 -4.00 -2.58 17.45
CA SER A 73 -3.72 -3.26 18.71
C SER A 73 -2.75 -2.48 19.61
N LYS A 74 -2.73 -2.81 20.90
CA LYS A 74 -1.77 -2.27 21.87
C LYS A 74 -0.30 -2.54 21.44
N THR A 75 -0.03 -3.69 20.86
CA THR A 75 1.32 -4.06 20.39
C THR A 75 1.79 -3.15 19.25
N GLU A 76 0.90 -2.81 18.32
CA GLU A 76 1.20 -1.87 17.22
C GLU A 76 1.45 -0.45 17.76
N ILE A 77 0.62 0.02 18.70
CA ILE A 77 0.84 1.31 19.37
C ILE A 77 2.22 1.34 20.05
N GLN A 78 2.57 0.28 20.78
CA GLN A 78 3.87 0.18 21.45
C GLN A 78 5.04 0.17 20.46
N LEU A 79 4.92 -0.52 19.34
CA LEU A 79 5.92 -0.50 18.27
C LEU A 79 6.15 0.93 17.76
N VAL A 80 5.07 1.63 17.41
CA VAL A 80 5.12 3.00 16.87
C VAL A 80 5.69 3.97 17.91
N GLN A 81 5.24 3.90 19.17
CA GLN A 81 5.76 4.71 20.26
C GLN A 81 7.24 4.43 20.57
N SER A 82 7.71 3.18 20.42
CA SER A 82 9.12 2.83 20.62
C SER A 82 10.06 3.54 19.64
N LEU A 83 9.52 4.03 18.53
CA LEU A 83 10.20 4.81 17.49
C LEU A 83 10.04 6.32 17.69
N ARG A 84 9.57 6.76 18.87
CA ARG A 84 9.38 8.17 19.27
C ARG A 84 8.37 8.94 18.41
N VAL A 85 7.44 8.23 17.79
CA VAL A 85 6.29 8.86 17.11
C VAL A 85 5.33 9.39 18.19
N PRO A 86 4.90 10.66 18.09
CA PRO A 86 4.07 11.24 19.12
C PRO A 86 2.59 10.79 18.96
N PRO A 87 1.79 10.76 20.05
CA PRO A 87 0.43 10.22 20.02
C PRO A 87 -0.52 10.86 19.00
N GLU A 88 -0.37 12.14 18.66
CA GLU A 88 -1.16 12.85 17.65
C GLU A 88 -0.97 12.34 16.21
N ARG A 89 0.10 11.56 16.00
CA ARG A 89 0.38 10.83 14.76
C ARG A 89 -0.07 9.37 14.81
N ILE A 90 -0.87 8.98 15.81
CA ILE A 90 -1.40 7.63 15.96
C ILE A 90 -2.94 7.69 16.00
N ILE A 91 -3.59 6.90 15.15
CA ILE A 91 -5.03 6.63 15.21
C ILE A 91 -5.21 5.18 15.63
N TYR A 92 -6.17 4.93 16.51
CA TYR A 92 -6.58 3.59 16.88
C TYR A 92 -7.91 3.25 16.19
N SER A 93 -7.86 2.47 15.11
CA SER A 93 -9.04 2.23 14.24
C SER A 93 -9.72 0.89 14.47
N ASN A 94 -9.38 0.13 15.52
CA ASN A 94 -10.06 -1.12 15.81
C ASN A 94 -11.45 -0.85 16.43
N PRO A 95 -12.56 -1.14 15.72
CA PRO A 95 -13.91 -0.79 16.19
C PRO A 95 -14.42 -1.72 17.30
N CYS A 96 -13.74 -2.84 17.56
CA CYS A 96 -14.16 -3.85 18.53
C CYS A 96 -13.06 -4.04 19.58
N GLU A 97 -12.91 -3.06 20.45
CA GLU A 97 -11.98 -3.16 21.57
C GLU A 97 -12.59 -3.93 22.76
N GLN A 98 -11.76 -4.73 23.44
CA GLN A 98 -12.09 -5.24 24.78
C GLN A 98 -12.08 -4.09 25.77
N MET A 99 -13.25 -3.82 26.37
CA MET A 99 -13.54 -2.76 27.35
C MET A 99 -12.31 -2.34 28.18
N MET A 100 -11.72 -1.18 27.85
CA MET A 100 -10.84 -0.48 28.78
C MET A 100 -11.70 0.13 29.90
N THR A 101 -11.12 0.33 31.08
CA THR A 101 -11.81 0.91 32.25
C THR A 101 -12.49 2.25 31.93
N PHE A 102 -13.73 2.42 32.40
CA PHE A 102 -14.63 3.57 32.13
C PHE A 102 -13.98 4.97 32.18
N ASP A 103 -12.96 5.19 33.00
CA ASP A 103 -12.30 6.50 33.15
C ASP A 103 -11.50 6.97 31.91
N THR A 104 -11.00 6.06 31.06
CA THR A 104 -10.27 6.46 29.84
C THR A 104 -11.19 6.88 28.70
N HIS A 105 -12.47 6.48 28.73
CA HIS A 105 -13.44 6.77 27.67
C HIS A 105 -13.93 8.22 27.67
N LEU A 106 -13.94 8.89 28.84
CA LEU A 106 -14.46 10.26 29.00
C LEU A 106 -13.62 11.36 28.31
N LYS A 107 -12.41 11.05 27.83
CA LYS A 107 -11.53 11.98 27.09
C LYS A 107 -11.16 11.49 25.68
N ALA A 108 -11.70 10.35 25.27
CA ALA A 108 -11.44 9.82 23.94
C ALA A 108 -12.16 10.64 22.88
N LYS A 109 -11.46 10.95 21.79
CA LYS A 109 -12.04 11.56 20.59
C LYS A 109 -12.40 10.45 19.62
N LEU A 110 -13.69 10.24 19.39
CA LEU A 110 -14.19 9.13 18.59
C LEU A 110 -14.29 9.52 17.11
N VAL A 111 -13.90 8.60 16.25
CA VAL A 111 -14.13 8.66 14.79
C VAL A 111 -15.12 7.55 14.43
N TRP A 112 -16.19 7.92 13.73
CA TRP A 112 -17.32 7.03 13.50
C TRP A 112 -17.23 6.26 12.18
N GLY A 113 -17.18 4.92 12.22
CA GLY A 113 -17.11 4.09 11.01
C GLY A 113 -18.47 3.88 10.32
N ILE A 114 -18.60 4.25 9.04
CA ILE A 114 -19.82 4.03 8.25
C ILE A 114 -19.66 2.87 7.26
N ALA A 115 -20.78 2.23 6.93
CA ALA A 115 -20.84 1.22 5.87
C ALA A 115 -20.71 1.86 4.50
N THR A 116 -19.97 1.21 3.61
CA THR A 116 -19.83 1.58 2.20
C THR A 116 -20.31 0.47 1.28
N ASP A 117 -20.63 0.81 0.04
CA ASP A 117 -20.78 -0.20 -1.01
C ASP A 117 -19.41 -0.75 -1.39
N ASP A 118 -19.03 -1.88 -0.79
CA ASP A 118 -17.79 -2.62 -1.03
C ASP A 118 -18.01 -3.87 -1.91
N SER A 119 -19.17 -3.97 -2.59
CA SER A 119 -19.53 -5.12 -3.42
C SER A 119 -18.56 -5.41 -4.57
N LYS A 120 -17.74 -4.42 -4.94
CA LYS A 120 -16.73 -4.49 -6.01
C LYS A 120 -15.29 -4.50 -5.49
N ALA A 121 -15.10 -4.66 -4.18
CA ALA A 121 -13.80 -4.91 -3.57
C ALA A 121 -13.47 -6.40 -3.57
N VAL A 122 -12.18 -6.72 -3.54
CA VAL A 122 -11.73 -8.12 -3.41
C VAL A 122 -11.97 -8.63 -1.99
N CYS A 123 -11.76 -7.77 -0.99
CA CYS A 123 -12.05 -8.06 0.41
C CYS A 123 -13.07 -7.08 0.96
N CYS A 124 -14.31 -7.54 1.15
CA CYS A 124 -15.40 -6.75 1.73
C CYS A 124 -15.28 -6.68 3.26
N LEU A 125 -15.48 -5.50 3.83
CA LEU A 125 -15.38 -5.20 5.27
C LEU A 125 -16.65 -4.53 5.84
N SER A 126 -17.51 -3.95 4.99
CA SER A 126 -18.67 -3.15 5.40
C SER A 126 -19.66 -3.94 6.26
N VAL A 127 -19.91 -5.21 5.93
CA VAL A 127 -20.82 -6.08 6.69
C VAL A 127 -20.36 -6.26 8.14
N LYS A 128 -19.05 -6.25 8.37
CA LYS A 128 -18.47 -6.49 9.70
C LYS A 128 -18.35 -5.22 10.55
N PHE A 129 -18.12 -4.06 9.94
CA PHE A 129 -17.64 -2.89 10.66
C PHE A 129 -18.40 -1.58 10.41
N GLY A 130 -19.21 -1.49 9.36
CA GLY A 130 -19.84 -0.23 8.97
C GLY A 130 -21.23 -0.01 9.54
N ALA A 131 -21.48 1.17 10.13
CA ALA A 131 -22.84 1.59 10.49
C ALA A 131 -23.59 2.14 9.26
N THR A 132 -24.86 1.77 9.09
CA THR A 132 -25.71 2.40 8.06
C THR A 132 -26.00 3.86 8.44
N LEU A 133 -26.44 4.69 7.48
CA LEU A 133 -26.86 6.09 7.78
C LEU A 133 -27.93 6.15 8.88
N LYS A 134 -28.94 5.28 8.80
CA LYS A 134 -30.01 5.18 9.81
C LYS A 134 -29.47 4.82 11.19
N THR A 135 -28.53 3.89 11.25
CA THR A 135 -27.87 3.46 12.49
C THR A 135 -26.98 4.58 13.05
N SER A 136 -26.33 5.36 12.17
CA SER A 136 -25.44 6.46 12.55
C SER A 136 -26.17 7.57 13.28
N THR A 137 -27.39 7.94 12.87
CA THR A 137 -28.22 8.92 13.59
C THR A 137 -28.44 8.52 15.05
N LEU A 138 -28.89 7.28 15.29
CA LEU A 138 -29.18 6.77 16.63
C LEU A 138 -27.92 6.73 17.51
N LEU A 139 -26.76 6.45 16.92
CA LEU A 139 -25.50 6.33 17.64
C LEU A 139 -24.90 7.69 17.98
N LEU A 140 -25.10 8.71 17.14
CA LEU A 140 -24.74 10.09 17.44
C LEU A 140 -25.58 10.64 18.61
N GLU A 141 -26.89 10.43 18.59
CA GLU A 141 -27.79 10.82 19.69
C GLU A 141 -27.37 10.13 21.01
N TRP A 142 -27.09 8.83 20.96
CA TRP A 142 -26.61 8.08 22.10
C TRP A 142 -25.28 8.63 22.62
N ALA A 143 -24.29 8.83 21.74
CA ALA A 143 -22.97 9.36 22.10
C ALA A 143 -23.07 10.73 22.79
N LYS A 144 -23.97 11.60 22.30
CA LYS A 144 -24.26 12.89 22.92
C LYS A 144 -24.85 12.73 24.32
N GLY A 145 -25.80 11.80 24.47
CA GLY A 145 -26.43 11.47 25.76
C GLY A 145 -25.46 10.93 26.82
N VAL A 146 -24.39 10.25 26.39
CA VAL A 146 -23.32 9.75 27.30
C VAL A 146 -22.07 10.64 27.33
N ASN A 147 -22.13 11.84 26.74
CA ASN A 147 -21.05 12.83 26.72
C ASN A 147 -19.72 12.33 26.12
N ILE A 148 -19.80 11.53 25.06
CA ILE A 148 -18.64 11.12 24.23
C ILE A 148 -18.44 12.13 23.11
N ASP A 149 -17.21 12.58 22.90
CA ASP A 149 -16.86 13.54 21.83
C ASP A 149 -16.63 12.81 20.49
N VAL A 150 -17.58 12.95 19.57
CA VAL A 150 -17.47 12.43 18.21
C VAL A 150 -16.91 13.52 17.31
N ILE A 151 -15.68 13.33 16.81
CA ILE A 151 -14.92 14.35 16.09
C ILE A 151 -14.92 14.15 14.57
N GLY A 152 -15.46 13.04 14.09
CA GLY A 152 -15.29 12.67 12.70
C GLY A 152 -15.95 11.37 12.26
N VAL A 153 -15.77 11.06 10.98
CA VAL A 153 -16.32 9.87 10.32
C VAL A 153 -15.21 9.19 9.52
N SER A 154 -15.22 7.85 9.52
CA SER A 154 -14.33 7.02 8.73
C SER A 154 -15.12 6.06 7.83
N PHE A 155 -14.53 5.68 6.71
CA PHE A 155 -15.02 4.55 5.92
C PHE A 155 -13.85 3.74 5.34
N HIS A 156 -14.13 2.56 4.79
CA HIS A 156 -13.09 1.72 4.19
C HIS A 156 -13.65 0.93 3.01
N MET A 157 -13.15 1.19 1.81
CA MET A 157 -13.67 0.60 0.57
C MET A 157 -13.36 -0.90 0.40
N GLY A 158 -12.39 -1.39 1.16
CA GLY A 158 -11.87 -2.76 1.04
C GLY A 158 -10.68 -2.82 0.09
N SER A 159 -9.83 -3.83 0.24
CA SER A 159 -8.66 -3.98 -0.62
C SER A 159 -9.08 -4.40 -2.04
N GLY A 160 -8.39 -3.85 -3.05
CA GLY A 160 -8.62 -4.19 -4.45
C GLY A 160 -9.94 -3.68 -5.02
N CYS A 161 -10.45 -2.52 -4.57
CA CYS A 161 -11.62 -1.89 -5.16
C CYS A 161 -11.44 -1.70 -6.68
N THR A 162 -12.45 -2.10 -7.47
CA THR A 162 -12.41 -2.04 -8.95
C THR A 162 -13.27 -0.93 -9.55
N ALA A 163 -14.03 -0.20 -8.73
CA ALA A 163 -14.93 0.87 -9.17
C ALA A 163 -14.67 2.17 -8.39
N PRO A 164 -14.00 3.15 -8.98
CA PRO A 164 -13.60 4.37 -8.29
C PRO A 164 -14.81 5.22 -7.84
N GLU A 165 -15.97 5.10 -8.49
CA GLU A 165 -17.20 5.85 -8.16
C GLU A 165 -17.73 5.52 -6.75
N THR A 166 -17.39 4.34 -6.23
CA THR A 166 -17.78 3.95 -4.87
C THR A 166 -17.15 4.87 -3.82
N PHE A 167 -15.95 5.41 -4.05
CA PHE A 167 -15.34 6.41 -3.17
C PHE A 167 -16.15 7.71 -3.16
N VAL A 168 -16.71 8.12 -4.31
CA VAL A 168 -17.54 9.33 -4.41
C VAL A 168 -18.81 9.18 -3.57
N GLN A 169 -19.45 8.00 -3.65
CA GLN A 169 -20.63 7.70 -2.84
C GLN A 169 -20.28 7.71 -1.34
N ALA A 170 -19.18 7.06 -0.94
CA ALA A 170 -18.74 7.04 0.45
C ALA A 170 -18.44 8.45 0.98
N VAL A 171 -17.76 9.30 0.20
CA VAL A 171 -17.55 10.71 0.56
C VAL A 171 -18.88 11.45 0.71
N SER A 172 -19.84 11.24 -0.20
CA SER A 172 -21.18 11.83 -0.08
C SER A 172 -21.92 11.37 1.18
N ASP A 173 -21.84 10.07 1.52
CA ASP A 173 -22.49 9.50 2.69
C ASP A 173 -21.86 10.02 3.99
N THR A 174 -20.54 10.16 4.04
CA THR A 174 -19.87 10.79 5.19
C THR A 174 -20.31 12.22 5.39
N ARG A 175 -20.51 13.02 4.33
CA ARG A 175 -21.04 14.39 4.45
C ARG A 175 -22.41 14.40 5.13
N CYS A 176 -23.30 13.48 4.74
CA CYS A 176 -24.59 13.32 5.39
C CYS A 176 -24.45 13.03 6.90
N VAL A 177 -23.49 12.19 7.30
CA VAL A 177 -23.22 11.91 8.72
C VAL A 177 -22.64 13.12 9.46
N PHE A 178 -21.77 13.91 8.83
CA PHE A 178 -21.31 15.17 9.42
C PHE A 178 -22.47 16.15 9.64
N ASP A 179 -23.42 16.25 8.70
CA ASP A 179 -24.61 17.09 8.83
C ASP A 179 -25.50 16.64 9.99
N MET A 180 -25.76 15.33 10.09
CA MET A 180 -26.47 14.74 11.23
C MET A 180 -25.75 15.00 12.56
N GLY A 181 -24.41 14.92 12.55
CA GLY A 181 -23.58 15.26 13.71
C GLY A 181 -23.78 16.70 14.16
N ALA A 182 -23.81 17.65 13.22
CA ALA A 182 -24.04 19.05 13.50
C ALA A 182 -25.43 19.31 14.09
N GLU A 183 -26.47 18.62 13.59
CA GLU A 183 -27.84 18.72 14.12
C GLU A 183 -27.94 18.23 15.58
N VAL A 184 -27.19 17.19 15.95
CA VAL A 184 -27.09 16.68 17.33
C VAL A 184 -26.18 17.56 18.21
N GLY A 185 -25.41 18.46 17.60
CA GLY A 185 -24.53 19.42 18.28
C GLY A 185 -23.09 18.93 18.45
N PHE A 186 -22.58 18.13 17.51
CA PHE A 186 -21.15 17.84 17.36
C PHE A 186 -20.49 18.80 16.37
N SER A 187 -19.23 19.13 16.63
CA SER A 187 -18.39 19.89 15.70
C SER A 187 -17.34 18.96 15.13
N MET A 188 -17.73 18.18 14.11
CA MET A 188 -16.85 17.22 13.46
C MET A 188 -15.88 17.93 12.51
N TYR A 189 -14.62 17.48 12.50
CA TYR A 189 -13.54 18.06 11.69
C TYR A 189 -12.59 17.00 11.11
N LEU A 190 -12.82 15.71 11.35
CA LEU A 190 -11.96 14.64 10.86
C LEU A 190 -12.71 13.70 9.92
N LEU A 191 -12.30 13.64 8.65
CA LEU A 191 -12.75 12.61 7.70
C LEU A 191 -11.59 11.67 7.42
N ASP A 192 -11.81 10.37 7.60
CA ASP A 192 -10.91 9.28 7.22
C ASP A 192 -11.53 8.45 6.08
N ILE A 193 -10.91 8.48 4.89
CA ILE A 193 -11.43 7.72 3.73
C ILE A 193 -10.90 6.28 3.65
N GLY A 194 -10.13 5.84 4.67
CA GLY A 194 -9.62 4.48 4.78
C GLY A 194 -8.64 4.10 3.67
N GLY A 195 -8.54 2.79 3.44
CA GLY A 195 -7.60 2.18 2.49
C GLY A 195 -8.29 1.63 1.24
N GLY A 196 -7.59 0.69 0.58
CA GLY A 196 -8.06 0.05 -0.65
C GLY A 196 -7.37 0.51 -1.94
N PHE A 197 -6.41 1.44 -1.82
CA PHE A 197 -5.58 1.91 -2.93
C PHE A 197 -4.66 0.80 -3.46
N SER A 198 -4.42 0.78 -4.77
CA SER A 198 -3.47 -0.18 -5.35
C SER A 198 -2.02 0.18 -5.01
N GLY A 199 -1.27 -0.78 -4.48
CA GLY A 199 0.18 -0.68 -4.27
C GLY A 199 1.05 -1.05 -5.49
N SER A 200 0.44 -1.48 -6.61
CA SER A 200 1.16 -1.91 -7.82
C SER A 200 0.54 -1.35 -9.10
N GLU A 201 1.36 -1.14 -10.12
CA GLU A 201 0.95 -0.75 -11.48
C GLU A 201 0.29 -1.89 -12.27
N ASP A 202 0.40 -3.13 -11.81
CA ASP A 202 -0.13 -4.32 -12.50
C ASP A 202 -1.64 -4.52 -12.33
N ARG A 203 -2.30 -3.62 -11.59
CA ARG A 203 -3.75 -3.66 -11.38
C ARG A 203 -4.47 -2.90 -12.48
N LYS A 204 -5.70 -3.35 -12.77
CA LYS A 204 -6.55 -2.76 -13.81
C LYS A 204 -6.92 -1.31 -13.49
N LEU A 205 -7.17 -1.01 -12.21
CA LEU A 205 -7.45 0.33 -11.71
C LEU A 205 -6.20 0.89 -11.04
N LYS A 206 -5.70 2.01 -11.53
CA LYS A 206 -4.48 2.66 -11.05
C LYS A 206 -4.76 3.64 -9.93
N PHE A 207 -3.71 3.96 -9.18
CA PHE A 207 -3.78 4.93 -8.08
C PHE A 207 -4.29 6.29 -8.54
N GLU A 208 -3.72 6.86 -9.62
CA GLU A 208 -4.10 8.18 -10.11
C GLU A 208 -5.57 8.25 -10.54
N GLU A 209 -6.10 7.16 -11.13
CA GLU A 209 -7.50 7.08 -11.54
C GLU A 209 -8.43 7.19 -10.34
N ILE A 210 -8.11 6.48 -9.24
CA ILE A 210 -8.83 6.60 -7.97
C ILE A 210 -8.72 8.03 -7.41
N THR A 211 -7.52 8.60 -7.36
CA THR A 211 -7.33 9.97 -6.83
C THR A 211 -8.03 11.03 -7.67
N SER A 212 -8.16 10.81 -8.98
CA SER A 212 -8.81 11.74 -9.91
C SER A 212 -10.30 11.90 -9.67
N VAL A 213 -10.97 10.87 -9.11
CA VAL A 213 -12.39 10.96 -8.72
C VAL A 213 -12.56 11.43 -7.27
N ILE A 214 -11.59 11.10 -6.40
CA ILE A 214 -11.63 11.50 -4.99
C ILE A 214 -11.46 13.01 -4.84
N ASN A 215 -10.49 13.61 -5.51
CA ASN A 215 -10.21 15.05 -5.34
C ASN A 215 -11.44 15.93 -5.63
N PRO A 216 -12.17 15.79 -6.76
CA PRO A 216 -13.38 16.57 -7.00
C PRO A 216 -14.51 16.28 -6.01
N ALA A 217 -14.63 15.02 -5.53
CA ALA A 217 -15.60 14.68 -4.50
C ALA A 217 -15.26 15.36 -3.17
N LEU A 218 -14.00 15.35 -2.77
CA LEU A 218 -13.52 16.10 -1.61
C LEU A 218 -13.79 17.59 -1.78
N ASP A 219 -13.43 18.20 -2.90
CA ASP A 219 -13.68 19.63 -3.13
C ASP A 219 -15.17 20.01 -3.05
N LYS A 220 -16.06 19.11 -3.51
CA LYS A 220 -17.51 19.32 -3.47
C LYS A 220 -18.11 19.17 -2.07
N TYR A 221 -17.74 18.12 -1.33
CA TYR A 221 -18.40 17.74 -0.07
C TYR A 221 -17.64 18.21 1.18
N PHE A 222 -16.34 18.42 1.04
CA PHE A 222 -15.39 18.75 2.10
C PHE A 222 -14.37 19.78 1.55
N PRO A 223 -14.75 21.05 1.35
CA PRO A 223 -13.85 22.09 0.82
C PRO A 223 -12.60 22.31 1.69
N SER A 224 -11.61 23.07 1.20
CA SER A 224 -10.25 23.15 1.77
C SER A 224 -10.19 23.55 3.26
N ASP A 225 -11.23 24.19 3.76
CA ASP A 225 -11.45 24.59 5.14
C ASP A 225 -11.99 23.46 6.06
N SER A 226 -12.22 22.24 5.55
CA SER A 226 -12.95 21.18 6.27
C SER A 226 -12.11 20.04 6.91
N GLY A 227 -10.76 20.05 6.79
CA GLY A 227 -9.86 19.22 7.63
C GLY A 227 -9.76 17.68 7.39
N VAL A 228 -9.54 17.20 6.16
CA VAL A 228 -9.53 15.75 5.82
C VAL A 228 -8.15 15.04 6.02
N ARG A 229 -8.12 13.76 6.44
CA ARG A 229 -6.89 12.96 6.76
C ARG A 229 -7.03 11.47 6.33
N ILE A 230 -6.06 10.80 5.70
CA ILE A 230 -6.28 9.50 4.97
C ILE A 230 -5.06 8.55 5.08
N ILE A 231 -5.13 7.28 4.66
CA ILE A 231 -4.11 6.22 4.86
C ILE A 231 -3.57 5.53 3.56
N ALA A 232 -2.40 4.85 3.60
CA ALA A 232 -1.79 4.15 2.44
C ALA A 232 -0.96 2.87 2.79
N GLU A 233 -0.65 2.00 1.78
CA GLU A 233 0.03 0.69 1.91
C GLU A 233 1.34 0.55 1.04
N PRO A 234 2.36 -0.29 1.40
CA PRO A 234 3.68 -0.37 0.74
C PRO A 234 3.88 -1.61 -0.16
N THR A 235 4.97 -1.66 -0.94
CA THR A 235 5.29 -2.74 -1.92
C THR A 235 6.64 -3.43 -1.66
N PHE A 236 6.74 -4.75 -1.89
CA PHE A 236 7.91 -5.59 -1.55
C PHE A 236 8.16 -6.69 -2.60
N MET A 237 9.29 -7.42 -2.54
CA MET A 237 9.65 -8.51 -3.45
C MET A 237 10.17 -9.75 -2.70
N LEU A 238 9.63 -10.94 -3.00
CA LEU A 238 9.97 -12.24 -2.42
C LEU A 238 10.73 -13.11 -3.43
N ALA A 239 11.72 -13.88 -2.96
CA ALA A 239 12.39 -14.91 -3.72
C ALA A 239 12.30 -16.26 -3.01
N VAL A 240 11.95 -17.30 -3.78
CA VAL A 240 11.80 -18.67 -3.27
C VAL A 240 12.64 -19.64 -4.11
N ASN A 241 13.13 -20.69 -3.49
CA ASN A 241 13.96 -21.72 -4.11
C ASN A 241 13.15 -22.98 -4.40
N ILE A 242 13.38 -23.62 -5.56
CA ILE A 242 12.79 -24.91 -5.89
C ILE A 242 13.55 -26.01 -5.15
N ILE A 243 12.87 -26.66 -4.21
CA ILE A 243 13.45 -27.74 -3.40
C ILE A 243 13.09 -29.14 -3.90
N ALA A 244 12.04 -29.27 -4.72
CA ALA A 244 11.72 -30.52 -5.40
C ALA A 244 10.99 -30.27 -6.72
N LYS A 245 11.14 -31.23 -7.65
CA LYS A 245 10.50 -31.23 -8.97
C LYS A 245 9.89 -32.60 -9.23
N LYS A 246 8.67 -32.64 -9.74
CA LYS A 246 7.99 -33.85 -10.21
C LYS A 246 7.55 -33.67 -11.66
N LEU A 247 7.89 -34.64 -12.51
CA LEU A 247 7.40 -34.72 -13.88
C LEU A 247 6.11 -35.56 -13.90
N ILE A 248 5.09 -35.06 -14.59
CA ILE A 248 3.87 -35.82 -14.90
C ILE A 248 3.81 -36.01 -16.40
N LEU A 249 3.66 -37.26 -16.81
CA LEU A 249 3.34 -37.66 -18.18
C LEU A 249 1.86 -38.01 -18.20
N LYS A 250 1.06 -37.34 -19.03
CA LYS A 250 -0.30 -37.82 -19.32
C LYS A 250 -0.16 -39.09 -20.17
N GLU A 251 -0.61 -40.23 -19.65
CA GLU A 251 -0.72 -41.46 -20.43
C GLU A 251 -1.90 -41.33 -21.41
N GLN A 252 -1.69 -41.79 -22.64
CA GLN A 252 -2.71 -41.80 -23.68
C GLN A 252 -3.87 -42.72 -23.29
N THR A 253 -5.06 -42.17 -23.10
CA THR A 253 -6.29 -42.92 -23.35
C THR A 253 -6.43 -43.01 -24.87
N SER A 254 -6.31 -44.23 -25.41
CA SER A 254 -6.42 -44.55 -26.82
C SER A 254 -7.63 -43.88 -27.50
N SER A 255 -7.37 -42.81 -28.26
CA SER A 255 -8.26 -42.32 -29.32
C SER A 255 -7.39 -41.73 -30.44
N ASP A 256 -7.71 -42.12 -31.66
CA ASP A 256 -6.92 -42.02 -32.90
C ASP A 256 -6.75 -40.59 -33.45
N ASP A 257 -6.19 -39.66 -32.66
CA ASP A 257 -5.79 -38.33 -33.16
C ASP A 257 -4.26 -38.20 -33.10
N GLU A 258 -3.59 -38.31 -34.26
CA GLU A 258 -2.13 -38.29 -34.42
C GLU A 258 -1.43 -36.94 -34.11
N ASP A 259 -2.14 -35.94 -33.58
CA ASP A 259 -1.60 -34.59 -33.33
C ASP A 259 -1.50 -34.17 -31.84
N GLU A 260 -1.83 -35.04 -30.87
CA GLU A 260 -1.59 -34.74 -29.45
C GLU A 260 -0.21 -35.21 -28.99
N LEU A 261 0.77 -34.29 -29.07
CA LEU A 261 2.07 -34.40 -28.40
C LEU A 261 1.88 -34.84 -26.94
N ASN A 262 2.63 -35.84 -26.48
CA ASN A 262 2.75 -36.20 -25.06
C ASN A 262 2.89 -34.94 -24.19
N GLU A 263 1.80 -34.51 -23.54
CA GLU A 263 1.78 -33.30 -22.72
C GLU A 263 2.55 -33.55 -21.43
N GLN A 264 3.84 -33.20 -21.42
CA GLN A 264 4.63 -33.09 -20.21
C GLN A 264 4.12 -31.93 -19.38
N THR A 265 3.84 -32.19 -18.11
CA THR A 265 3.57 -31.15 -17.12
C THR A 265 4.49 -31.28 -15.91
N PHE A 266 4.84 -30.15 -15.28
CA PHE A 266 5.75 -30.13 -14.13
C PHE A 266 5.07 -29.64 -12.86
N MET A 267 5.42 -30.25 -11.73
CA MET A 267 5.10 -29.73 -10.41
C MET A 267 6.40 -29.32 -9.72
N TYR A 268 6.48 -28.06 -9.28
CA TYR A 268 7.61 -27.51 -8.55
C TYR A 268 7.20 -27.26 -7.09
N TYR A 269 8.01 -27.73 -6.15
CA TYR A 269 7.85 -27.47 -4.72
C TYR A 269 8.89 -26.44 -4.29
N VAL A 270 8.46 -25.37 -3.63
CA VAL A 270 9.32 -24.25 -3.20
C VAL A 270 9.39 -24.14 -1.69
N ASN A 271 10.48 -23.58 -1.15
CA ASN A 271 10.74 -23.47 0.29
C ASN A 271 10.01 -22.34 1.04
N ASP A 272 8.88 -21.87 0.49
CA ASP A 272 7.92 -21.04 1.19
C ASP A 272 6.50 -21.56 0.84
N ARG A 273 5.47 -21.03 1.49
CA ARG A 273 4.21 -21.76 1.66
C ARG A 273 3.01 -20.86 1.87
N VAL A 274 1.84 -21.44 1.69
CA VAL A 274 0.55 -20.79 1.91
C VAL A 274 0.37 -20.43 3.39
N TYR A 275 0.83 -21.24 4.34
CA TYR A 275 0.83 -20.84 5.77
C TYR A 275 1.96 -19.84 6.14
N GLY A 276 2.85 -19.53 5.22
CA GLY A 276 3.98 -18.61 5.35
C GLY A 276 3.69 -17.31 4.61
N SER A 277 4.51 -16.95 3.63
CA SER A 277 4.36 -15.70 2.89
C SER A 277 3.16 -15.67 1.93
N PHE A 278 2.72 -16.83 1.43
CA PHE A 278 1.63 -16.94 0.47
C PHE A 278 0.24 -17.03 1.13
N ASN A 279 0.13 -16.73 2.42
CA ASN A 279 -1.16 -16.67 3.12
C ASN A 279 -2.12 -15.65 2.49
N CYS A 280 -1.58 -14.67 1.75
CA CYS A 280 -2.34 -13.72 0.96
C CYS A 280 -3.23 -14.38 -0.09
N ILE A 281 -2.94 -15.60 -0.55
CA ILE A 281 -3.81 -16.35 -1.46
C ILE A 281 -5.12 -16.73 -0.74
N LEU A 282 -5.03 -17.19 0.51
CA LEU A 282 -6.19 -17.59 1.30
C LEU A 282 -6.95 -16.38 1.87
N TYR A 283 -6.23 -15.44 2.49
CA TYR A 283 -6.86 -14.36 3.25
C TYR A 283 -7.23 -13.14 2.41
N ASN A 284 -6.46 -12.87 1.33
CA ASN A 284 -6.60 -11.65 0.54
C ASN A 284 -6.96 -11.92 -0.93
N HIS A 285 -7.22 -13.18 -1.29
CA HIS A 285 -7.50 -13.63 -2.66
C HIS A 285 -6.45 -13.12 -3.67
N ALA A 286 -5.17 -13.12 -3.25
CA ALA A 286 -4.08 -12.62 -4.07
C ALA A 286 -3.78 -13.58 -5.23
N HIS A 287 -3.58 -13.02 -6.43
CA HIS A 287 -3.05 -13.75 -7.57
C HIS A 287 -1.57 -13.45 -7.71
N VAL A 288 -0.73 -14.40 -7.33
CA VAL A 288 0.73 -14.28 -7.43
C VAL A 288 1.20 -14.72 -8.82
N LYS A 289 2.22 -14.04 -9.36
CA LYS A 289 2.79 -14.34 -10.68
C LYS A 289 4.25 -14.78 -10.51
N PRO A 290 4.60 -16.02 -10.89
CA PRO A 290 5.98 -16.47 -10.82
C PRO A 290 6.80 -15.79 -11.92
N LEU A 291 7.99 -15.32 -11.57
CA LEU A 291 8.97 -14.77 -12.50
C LEU A 291 10.25 -15.61 -12.43
N LEU A 292 10.78 -15.95 -13.61
CA LEU A 292 12.06 -16.63 -13.71
C LEU A 292 13.19 -15.64 -13.37
N GLN A 293 14.07 -16.02 -12.45
CA GLN A 293 15.28 -15.24 -12.15
C GLN A 293 16.23 -15.21 -13.36
N LYS A 294 16.45 -16.38 -13.98
CA LYS A 294 17.24 -16.50 -15.21
C LYS A 294 16.35 -16.13 -16.39
N ARG A 295 16.85 -15.24 -17.26
CA ARG A 295 16.15 -14.95 -18.52
C ARG A 295 16.08 -16.23 -19.36
N PRO A 296 14.89 -16.60 -19.87
CA PRO A 296 14.75 -17.77 -20.71
C PRO A 296 15.57 -17.62 -21.99
N LYS A 297 16.08 -18.74 -22.50
CA LYS A 297 16.80 -18.75 -23.77
C LYS A 297 15.82 -18.47 -24.93
N PRO A 298 16.27 -17.86 -26.05
CA PRO A 298 15.38 -17.47 -27.15
C PRO A 298 14.56 -18.60 -27.79
N VAL A 299 14.98 -19.86 -27.63
CA VAL A 299 14.36 -21.06 -28.21
C VAL A 299 14.05 -22.09 -27.12
N GLU A 300 13.59 -21.64 -25.96
CA GLU A 300 13.29 -22.52 -24.84
C GLU A 300 11.82 -22.98 -24.86
N LYS A 301 11.60 -24.29 -24.73
CA LYS A 301 10.26 -24.88 -24.68
C LYS A 301 9.60 -24.55 -23.34
N TYR A 302 8.33 -24.17 -23.39
CA TYR A 302 7.50 -23.94 -22.21
C TYR A 302 6.60 -25.15 -21.95
N TYR A 303 6.33 -25.39 -20.68
CA TYR A 303 5.55 -26.51 -20.19
C TYR A 303 4.49 -26.01 -19.21
N SER A 304 3.29 -26.60 -19.28
CA SER A 304 2.27 -26.39 -18.27
C SER A 304 2.80 -26.89 -16.92
N SER A 305 2.77 -26.01 -15.92
CA SER A 305 3.47 -26.16 -14.66
C SER A 305 2.61 -25.68 -13.49
N SER A 306 2.80 -26.30 -12.33
CA SER A 306 2.18 -25.90 -11.06
C SER A 306 3.24 -25.68 -9.97
N ILE A 307 2.97 -24.77 -9.03
CA ILE A 307 3.88 -24.42 -7.94
C ILE A 307 3.21 -24.67 -6.60
N TRP A 308 3.92 -25.37 -5.71
CA TRP A 308 3.42 -25.89 -4.44
C TRP A 308 4.33 -25.48 -3.28
N GLY A 309 3.73 -25.30 -2.09
CA GLY A 309 4.49 -25.14 -0.85
C GLY A 309 5.01 -26.48 -0.30
N THR A 310 5.85 -26.40 0.73
CA THR A 310 6.53 -27.59 1.32
C THR A 310 5.70 -28.38 2.31
N ALA A 311 4.61 -27.83 2.85
CA ALA A 311 3.86 -28.51 3.89
C ALA A 311 3.06 -29.68 3.29
N CYS A 312 3.09 -30.84 3.96
CA CYS A 312 2.28 -32.01 3.58
C CYS A 312 0.78 -31.74 3.83
N ASP A 313 0.18 -30.89 3.00
CA ASP A 313 -1.22 -30.50 3.01
C ASP A 313 -1.66 -30.29 1.54
N GLY A 314 -2.84 -30.80 1.18
CA GLY A 314 -3.37 -30.69 -0.18
C GLY A 314 -3.79 -29.28 -0.58
N LEU A 315 -3.86 -28.35 0.38
CA LEU A 315 -4.21 -26.94 0.17
C LEU A 315 -2.99 -26.04 -0.10
N GLU A 316 -1.77 -26.58 -0.11
CA GLU A 316 -0.52 -25.84 -0.31
C GLU A 316 -0.22 -25.52 -1.78
N TRP A 317 -1.22 -24.99 -2.48
CA TRP A 317 -1.11 -24.64 -3.88
C TRP A 317 -0.86 -23.14 -4.04
N ILE A 318 0.31 -22.79 -4.57
CA ILE A 318 0.72 -21.39 -4.76
C ILE A 318 0.31 -20.90 -6.15
N VAL A 319 0.55 -21.72 -7.18
CA VAL A 319 0.13 -21.45 -8.56
C VAL A 319 -0.44 -22.72 -9.16
N GLU A 320 -1.73 -22.66 -9.52
CA GLU A 320 -2.46 -23.78 -10.11
C GLU A 320 -1.91 -24.17 -11.47
N CYS A 321 -1.82 -23.21 -12.38
CA CYS A 321 -1.38 -23.42 -13.74
C CYS A 321 -0.60 -22.20 -14.24
N CYS A 322 0.61 -22.43 -14.74
CA CYS A 322 1.44 -21.45 -15.41
C CYS A 322 2.32 -22.12 -16.47
N ASN A 323 2.76 -21.35 -17.45
CA ASN A 323 3.71 -21.83 -18.44
C ASN A 323 5.12 -21.38 -18.05
N LEU A 324 6.01 -22.33 -17.78
CA LEU A 324 7.40 -22.08 -17.43
C LEU A 324 8.32 -22.91 -18.33
N SER A 325 9.54 -22.43 -18.55
CA SER A 325 10.61 -23.31 -19.04
C SER A 325 10.90 -24.41 -18.03
N GLU A 326 11.54 -25.48 -18.47
CA GLU A 326 11.95 -26.54 -17.56
C GLU A 326 12.94 -25.98 -16.51
N MET A 327 12.58 -26.07 -15.23
CA MET A 327 13.42 -25.65 -14.11
C MET A 327 13.99 -26.86 -13.36
N HIS A 328 15.01 -26.65 -12.54
CA HIS A 328 15.66 -27.69 -11.75
C HIS A 328 15.68 -27.35 -10.24
N VAL A 329 15.90 -28.38 -9.42
CA VAL A 329 16.11 -28.21 -7.98
C VAL A 329 17.30 -27.28 -7.76
N GLY A 330 17.12 -26.29 -6.89
CA GLY A 330 18.09 -25.23 -6.63
C GLY A 330 17.91 -23.98 -7.49
N ASP A 331 17.07 -24.00 -8.53
CA ASP A 331 16.69 -22.77 -9.25
C ASP A 331 15.77 -21.88 -8.41
N TRP A 332 15.78 -20.58 -8.72
CA TRP A 332 15.03 -19.56 -8.01
C TRP A 332 13.83 -19.07 -8.82
N ILE A 333 12.68 -18.93 -8.14
CA ILE A 333 11.48 -18.27 -8.65
C ILE A 333 11.28 -16.99 -7.84
N LEU A 334 11.01 -15.89 -8.54
CA LEU A 334 10.78 -14.58 -7.96
C LEU A 334 9.29 -14.25 -7.97
N PHE A 335 8.84 -13.58 -6.91
CA PHE A 335 7.48 -13.06 -6.78
C PHE A 335 7.54 -11.59 -6.39
N GLU A 336 7.20 -10.71 -7.34
CA GLU A 336 7.11 -9.27 -7.11
C GLU A 336 5.81 -8.90 -6.40
N ASN A 337 5.76 -7.67 -5.85
CA ASN A 337 4.61 -7.13 -5.11
C ASN A 337 4.21 -7.94 -3.87
N MET A 338 5.17 -8.63 -3.25
CA MET A 338 4.97 -9.54 -2.11
C MET A 338 5.07 -8.87 -0.74
N GLY A 339 4.28 -7.81 -0.52
CA GLY A 339 4.55 -6.88 0.57
C GLY A 339 3.48 -6.59 1.59
N ALA A 340 2.26 -6.44 1.10
CA ALA A 340 1.10 -6.14 1.90
C ALA A 340 0.47 -7.46 2.40
N HIS A 341 0.25 -7.57 3.71
CA HIS A 341 -0.49 -8.67 4.33
C HIS A 341 0.11 -10.06 4.07
N MET A 342 1.44 -10.15 4.08
CA MET A 342 2.18 -11.41 3.88
C MET A 342 2.93 -11.80 5.14
N VAL A 343 4.14 -11.27 5.35
CA VAL A 343 4.93 -11.56 6.56
C VAL A 343 4.16 -11.26 7.85
N ALA A 344 3.29 -10.24 7.84
CA ALA A 344 2.43 -9.86 8.97
C ALA A 344 1.52 -11.01 9.44
N ALA A 345 1.03 -11.86 8.53
CA ALA A 345 0.14 -12.97 8.83
C ALA A 345 0.84 -14.35 8.69
N ALA A 346 2.13 -14.37 8.36
CA ALA A 346 2.88 -15.61 8.17
C ALA A 346 3.04 -16.37 9.50
N SER A 347 2.77 -17.67 9.49
CA SER A 347 2.94 -18.53 10.66
C SER A 347 4.24 -19.35 10.59
N THR A 348 4.70 -19.83 11.74
CA THR A 348 5.76 -20.85 11.84
C THR A 348 5.16 -22.26 11.97
N PHE A 349 3.97 -22.48 11.38
CA PHE A 349 3.28 -23.78 11.42
C PHE A 349 4.21 -24.93 10.98
N LYS A 350 4.13 -26.08 11.64
CA LYS A 350 5.05 -27.22 11.43
C LYS A 350 6.56 -26.89 11.61
N GLY A 351 6.91 -25.78 12.26
CA GLY A 351 8.29 -25.45 12.66
C GLY A 351 9.16 -24.75 11.63
N PHE A 352 8.70 -24.55 10.38
CA PHE A 352 9.49 -23.81 9.40
C PHE A 352 9.52 -22.32 9.72
N GLN A 353 10.69 -21.71 9.52
CA GLN A 353 10.94 -20.32 9.84
C GLN A 353 10.39 -19.37 8.77
N ARG A 354 10.26 -18.09 9.14
CA ARG A 354 9.89 -17.04 8.19
C ARG A 354 11.11 -16.65 7.35
N PRO A 355 10.94 -16.31 6.06
CA PRO A 355 12.02 -15.82 5.21
C PRO A 355 12.72 -14.60 5.81
N THR A 356 14.04 -14.54 5.70
CA THR A 356 14.83 -13.38 6.12
C THR A 356 14.56 -12.18 5.21
N ILE A 357 14.52 -10.97 5.76
CA ILE A 357 14.28 -9.73 4.99
C ILE A 357 15.55 -8.90 4.90
N TYR A 358 16.03 -8.68 3.69
CA TYR A 358 17.14 -7.77 3.39
C TYR A 358 16.61 -6.41 2.96
N TYR A 359 16.86 -5.39 3.78
CA TYR A 359 16.49 -4.01 3.47
C TYR A 359 17.58 -3.31 2.66
N VAL A 360 17.18 -2.63 1.60
CA VAL A 360 18.07 -1.82 0.76
C VAL A 360 17.51 -0.42 0.61
N MET A 361 18.39 0.56 0.49
CA MET A 361 18.01 1.93 0.14
C MET A 361 19.15 2.54 -0.67
N SER A 362 18.82 3.25 -1.75
CA SER A 362 19.82 3.97 -2.52
C SER A 362 20.35 5.19 -1.74
N GLN A 363 21.60 5.58 -1.98
CA GLN A 363 22.17 6.77 -1.36
C GLN A 363 21.35 8.06 -1.63
N PRO A 364 20.85 8.32 -2.86
CA PRO A 364 19.98 9.47 -3.10
C PRO A 364 18.68 9.44 -2.28
N MET A 365 18.05 8.27 -2.14
CA MET A 365 16.82 8.14 -1.34
C MET A 365 17.10 8.31 0.16
N TRP A 366 18.24 7.83 0.65
CA TRP A 366 18.66 8.05 2.03
C TRP A 366 18.91 9.53 2.34
N GLN A 367 19.54 10.26 1.42
CA GLN A 367 19.73 11.71 1.54
C GLN A 367 18.39 12.46 1.54
N LEU A 368 17.46 12.08 0.65
CA LEU A 368 16.11 12.62 0.63
C LEU A 368 15.37 12.36 1.94
N MET A 369 15.46 11.15 2.50
CA MET A 369 14.86 10.82 3.80
C MET A 369 15.37 11.75 4.90
N LYS A 370 16.69 11.98 4.96
CA LYS A 370 17.30 12.90 5.92
C LYS A 370 16.86 14.35 5.73
N GLN A 371 16.67 14.79 4.48
CA GLN A 371 16.16 16.13 4.19
C GLN A 371 14.73 16.31 4.73
N ILE A 372 13.85 15.32 4.49
CA ILE A 372 12.47 15.33 5.01
C ILE A 372 12.48 15.31 6.55
N GLN A 373 13.36 14.54 7.17
CA GLN A 373 13.43 14.45 8.64
C GLN A 373 13.87 15.77 9.30
N ASN A 374 14.73 16.55 8.65
CA ASN A 374 15.29 17.78 9.21
C ASN A 374 14.41 19.02 8.99
N HIS A 375 13.53 19.00 7.98
CA HIS A 375 12.55 20.03 7.73
C HIS A 375 11.19 19.48 8.14
N ASP A 376 10.69 19.79 9.34
CA ASP A 376 9.36 19.38 9.82
C ASP A 376 8.34 19.37 8.66
N PHE A 377 7.98 18.18 8.19
CA PHE A 377 7.20 17.99 6.98
C PHE A 377 5.77 17.53 7.33
N PRO A 378 4.72 18.10 6.71
CA PRO A 378 4.75 19.17 5.70
C PRO A 378 5.14 20.52 6.31
N PRO A 379 5.75 21.44 5.54
CA PRO A 379 6.09 22.76 6.05
C PRO A 379 4.84 23.40 6.68
N LYS A 380 4.97 23.91 7.90
CA LYS A 380 3.93 24.74 8.51
C LYS A 380 3.63 25.86 7.52
N VAL A 381 2.36 26.02 7.15
CA VAL A 381 1.90 27.25 6.50
C VAL A 381 2.07 28.34 7.55
N GLU A 382 3.21 29.05 7.50
CA GLU A 382 3.32 30.32 8.20
C GLU A 382 2.36 31.28 7.49
N GLU A 383 1.34 31.75 8.22
CA GLU A 383 0.63 32.97 7.85
C GLU A 383 1.66 34.10 7.83
N GLN A 384 2.30 34.32 6.68
CA GLN A 384 3.09 35.52 6.47
C GLN A 384 2.11 36.66 6.21
N ASP A 385 2.00 37.53 7.21
CA ASP A 385 1.45 38.86 7.10
C ASP A 385 2.00 39.53 5.83
N VAL A 386 1.12 39.75 4.84
CA VAL A 386 1.39 40.56 3.66
C VAL A 386 1.42 42.02 4.10
N SER A 387 2.43 42.42 4.86
CA SER A 387 2.59 43.81 5.26
C SER A 387 4.04 44.27 5.49
N THR A 388 5.06 43.57 5.00
CA THR A 388 6.40 44.18 4.87
C THR A 388 7.28 43.46 3.84
N LEU A 389 7.21 43.87 2.58
CA LEU A 389 8.29 43.69 1.61
C LEU A 389 8.54 45.03 0.88
N PRO A 390 9.79 45.51 0.79
CA PRO A 390 10.10 46.81 0.22
C PRO A 390 10.00 46.79 -1.32
N THR A 391 9.37 47.84 -1.83
CA THR A 391 9.19 48.21 -3.23
C THR A 391 10.51 48.57 -3.92
N SER A 392 10.85 47.88 -5.02
CA SER A 392 11.67 48.36 -6.16
C SER A 392 11.90 47.15 -7.10
N CYS A 393 11.73 47.15 -8.43
CA CYS A 393 11.46 48.15 -9.44
C CYS A 393 10.55 47.52 -10.51
N VAL A 394 9.51 48.26 -10.91
CA VAL A 394 8.73 48.01 -12.12
C VAL A 394 9.49 48.62 -13.30
N GLN A 395 9.69 47.87 -14.39
CA GLN A 395 9.96 48.47 -15.69
C GLN A 395 9.11 47.79 -16.74
N GLU A 396 8.13 48.56 -17.22
CA GLU A 396 7.12 48.21 -18.23
C GLU A 396 7.75 48.04 -19.62
N GLY A 397 7.33 47.00 -20.35
CA GLY A 397 7.62 46.85 -21.77
C GLY A 397 6.39 47.22 -22.59
N GLY A 398 6.36 48.44 -23.14
CA GLY A 398 5.38 48.88 -24.14
C GLY A 398 5.99 48.88 -25.53
N MET A 399 5.31 48.23 -26.49
CA MET A 399 5.61 48.26 -27.92
C MET A 399 5.24 49.62 -28.53
N ASP A 400 6.09 50.14 -29.43
CA ASP A 400 5.65 51.03 -30.51
C ASP A 400 6.60 50.98 -31.73
N HIS A 401 6.00 51.13 -32.91
CA HIS A 401 6.55 50.87 -34.25
C HIS A 401 7.25 52.09 -34.92
N HIS A 402 8.41 51.81 -35.55
CA HIS A 402 8.97 52.35 -36.83
C HIS A 402 9.26 53.87 -37.03
N PRO A 403 10.02 54.29 -38.08
CA PRO A 403 11.25 53.74 -38.69
C PRO A 403 12.33 54.83 -39.00
N ALA A 404 13.55 54.42 -39.40
CA ALA A 404 14.38 54.99 -40.50
C ALA A 404 15.90 55.20 -40.22
N ALA A 405 16.66 54.87 -41.28
CA ALA A 405 17.93 55.43 -41.76
C ALA A 405 19.29 54.99 -41.15
N CYS A 406 19.95 54.14 -41.96
CA CYS A 406 21.37 54.12 -42.36
C CYS A 406 22.40 55.00 -41.63
N ALA A 407 23.49 54.37 -41.17
CA ALA A 407 24.85 54.69 -41.62
C ALA A 407 25.83 53.58 -41.16
N SER A 408 26.82 53.35 -42.02
CA SER A 408 27.96 52.45 -41.87
C SER A 408 28.92 52.89 -40.75
N ASP A 409 29.66 51.94 -40.17
CA ASP A 409 31.13 51.89 -40.32
C ASP A 409 31.71 50.68 -39.56
N SER A 410 32.38 49.81 -40.32
CA SER A 410 33.73 49.23 -40.11
C SER A 410 34.49 49.67 -38.83
N ILE A 411 35.36 48.92 -38.14
CA ILE A 411 36.19 47.72 -38.41
C ILE A 411 37.06 47.45 -37.15
N ASN A 412 37.46 46.19 -36.93
CA ASN A 412 38.62 45.63 -36.17
C ASN A 412 38.73 45.86 -34.64
N VAL A 413 39.22 44.90 -33.83
CA VAL A 413 40.09 43.72 -34.00
C VAL A 413 39.50 42.51 -33.28
#